data_AF-A0A0G0L0F9-F1
#
_entry.id   AF-A0A0G0L0F9-F1
#
_cell.length_a   1.000
_cell.length_b   1.000
_cell.length_c   1.000
_cell.angle_alpha   90.00
_cell.angle_beta   90.00
_cell.angle_gamma   90.00
#
_symmetry.space_group_name_H-M   'P 1'
#
loop_
_entity.id
_entity.type
_entity.pdbx_description
1 polymer ?
#
loop_
_entity_poly.entity_id
_entity_poly.type
_entity_poly.pdbx_seq_one_letter_code
_entity_poly.pdbx_strand_id
1 'polypeptide(L)'
;MAESGGWPNEAKTFFGYQDECQIVINFPLASNILSAISDGDLSGVKKVWEESDGIGELCRWGIFLTNHDSVDLFFLSDDYKKKKLADEGGLMDKFGHEGSSSFAARLSEICIGNPEKILWAFQQQFDLPGVPIIYYGNEIGMRNAKLNNSPTDFREYVRGNFDWDDANKQIKDPDSLLNKIRELILKR
;
A
#
# COMPACT_ATOMS: atom_id res chain seq x y z
N MET A 1 4.79 -9.50 15.15
CA MET A 1 4.55 -9.19 13.73
C MET A 1 5.91 -9.18 13.05
N ALA A 2 6.06 -9.90 11.94
CA ALA A 2 7.28 -9.89 11.14
C ALA A 2 7.13 -8.99 9.92
N GLU A 3 8.15 -8.16 9.70
CA GLU A 3 8.42 -7.50 8.44
C GLU A 3 9.47 -8.33 7.69
N SER A 4 9.00 -9.25 6.86
CA SER A 4 9.87 -10.09 6.03
C SER A 4 9.72 -9.67 4.57
N GLY A 5 10.81 -9.22 3.95
CA GLY A 5 10.87 -9.13 2.51
C GLY A 5 10.90 -10.53 1.89
N GLY A 6 10.12 -10.76 0.85
CA GLY A 6 10.08 -12.05 0.15
C GLY A 6 8.74 -12.34 -0.52
N TRP A 7 8.74 -13.35 -1.38
CA TRP A 7 7.51 -13.89 -1.97
C TRP A 7 6.66 -14.60 -0.90
N PRO A 8 5.34 -14.84 -1.12
CA PRO A 8 4.47 -15.38 -0.07
C PRO A 8 4.97 -16.71 0.53
N ASN A 9 5.56 -17.57 -0.29
CA ASN A 9 6.14 -18.85 0.14
C ASN A 9 7.36 -18.70 1.06
N GLU A 10 8.12 -17.62 0.94
CA GLU A 10 9.26 -17.32 1.79
C GLU A 10 8.78 -16.64 3.07
N ALA A 11 7.93 -15.62 2.93
CA ALA A 11 7.38 -14.86 4.06
C ALA A 11 6.57 -15.74 5.03
N LYS A 12 5.83 -16.74 4.53
CA LYS A 12 5.02 -17.61 5.40
C LYS A 12 5.86 -18.51 6.31
N THR A 13 7.16 -18.68 6.05
CA THR A 13 8.04 -19.46 6.95
C THR A 13 8.16 -18.83 8.33
N PHE A 14 8.00 -17.51 8.45
CA PHE A 14 8.00 -16.78 9.72
C PHE A 14 6.79 -17.07 10.62
N PHE A 15 5.78 -17.77 10.11
CA PHE A 15 4.70 -18.32 10.95
C PHE A 15 5.17 -19.55 11.75
N GLY A 16 6.31 -20.16 11.39
CA GLY A 16 6.78 -21.41 11.98
C GLY A 16 5.75 -22.53 11.88
N TYR A 17 5.62 -23.34 12.93
CA TYR A 17 4.53 -24.28 13.12
C TYR A 17 3.39 -23.66 13.96
N GLN A 18 3.09 -22.38 13.72
CA GLN A 18 2.21 -21.53 14.54
C GLN A 18 2.80 -21.15 15.92
N ASP A 19 4.12 -21.24 16.05
CA ASP A 19 4.87 -21.02 17.29
C ASP A 19 5.89 -19.86 17.19
N GLU A 20 5.92 -19.15 16.06
CA GLU A 20 6.75 -17.95 15.85
C GLU A 20 5.88 -16.67 15.76
N CYS A 21 5.79 -16.05 14.58
CA CYS A 21 5.02 -14.82 14.41
C CYS A 21 3.54 -15.12 14.17
N GLN A 22 2.66 -14.33 14.78
CA GLN A 22 1.21 -14.41 14.54
C GLN A 22 0.78 -13.58 13.32
N ILE A 23 1.55 -12.55 12.97
CA ILE A 23 1.28 -11.67 11.83
C ILE A 23 2.54 -11.49 11.00
N VAL A 24 2.45 -11.65 9.69
CA VAL A 24 3.51 -11.39 8.71
C VAL A 24 3.00 -10.42 7.65
N ILE A 25 3.80 -9.43 7.25
CA ILE A 25 3.41 -8.45 6.22
C ILE A 25 3.48 -9.07 4.82
N ASN A 26 2.43 -8.88 4.01
CA ASN A 26 2.36 -9.39 2.63
C ASN A 26 2.72 -8.29 1.62
N PHE A 27 4.03 -8.08 1.40
CA PHE A 27 4.54 -7.11 0.43
C PHE A 27 4.09 -7.38 -1.02
N PRO A 28 4.12 -8.64 -1.52
CA PRO A 28 3.65 -8.91 -2.87
C PRO A 28 2.19 -8.54 -3.10
N LEU A 29 1.33 -8.75 -2.10
CA LEU A 29 -0.08 -8.40 -2.19
C LEU A 29 -0.26 -6.88 -2.29
N ALA A 30 0.48 -6.11 -1.49
CA ALA A 30 0.48 -4.65 -1.55
C ALA A 30 0.87 -4.14 -2.95
N SER A 31 2.02 -4.57 -3.50
CA SER A 31 2.47 -4.13 -4.82
C SER A 31 1.48 -4.48 -5.93
N ASN A 32 0.87 -5.67 -5.88
CA ASN A 32 -0.13 -6.08 -6.87
C ASN A 32 -1.44 -5.29 -6.78
N ILE A 33 -1.91 -4.94 -5.57
CA ILE A 33 -3.07 -4.05 -5.41
C ILE A 33 -2.75 -2.66 -6.00
N LEU A 34 -1.58 -2.10 -5.69
CA LEU A 34 -1.17 -0.80 -6.24
C LEU A 34 -1.12 -0.81 -7.77
N SER A 35 -0.60 -1.88 -8.37
CA SER A 35 -0.53 -1.99 -9.84
C SER A 35 -1.91 -1.98 -10.51
N ALA A 36 -2.92 -2.54 -9.83
CA ALA A 36 -4.29 -2.65 -10.33
C ALA A 36 -5.10 -1.36 -10.21
N ILE A 37 -4.61 -0.32 -9.51
CA ILE A 37 -5.33 0.97 -9.34
C ILE A 37 -5.65 1.64 -10.69
N SER A 38 -4.81 1.42 -11.70
CA SER A 38 -4.88 2.13 -12.98
C SER A 38 -5.83 1.48 -13.99
N ASP A 39 -6.03 0.16 -13.96
CA ASP A 39 -6.88 -0.60 -14.91
C ASP A 39 -7.87 -1.58 -14.26
N GLY A 40 -7.83 -1.78 -12.95
CA GLY A 40 -8.65 -2.75 -12.24
C GLY A 40 -8.23 -4.22 -12.46
N ASP A 41 -7.06 -4.49 -13.04
CA ASP A 41 -6.62 -5.87 -13.29
C ASP A 41 -6.10 -6.56 -12.02
N LEU A 42 -7.02 -7.24 -11.32
CA LEU A 42 -6.76 -8.02 -10.11
C LEU A 42 -6.12 -9.40 -10.35
N SER A 43 -5.72 -9.75 -11.57
CA SER A 43 -5.10 -11.06 -11.85
C SER A 43 -3.85 -11.34 -10.99
N GLY A 44 -3.02 -10.32 -10.77
CA GLY A 44 -1.83 -10.41 -9.91
C GLY A 44 -2.19 -10.55 -8.43
N VAL A 45 -3.21 -9.82 -7.98
CA VAL A 45 -3.74 -9.92 -6.61
C VAL A 45 -4.25 -11.33 -6.32
N LYS A 46 -5.03 -11.91 -7.23
CA LYS A 46 -5.55 -13.28 -7.11
C LYS A 46 -4.44 -14.32 -7.03
N LYS A 47 -3.46 -14.24 -7.93
CA LYS A 47 -2.32 -15.15 -7.95
C LYS A 47 -1.52 -15.10 -6.64
N VAL A 48 -1.18 -13.90 -6.17
CA VAL A 48 -0.45 -13.74 -4.90
C VAL A 48 -1.28 -14.25 -3.72
N TRP A 49 -2.59 -14.03 -3.73
CA TRP A 49 -3.48 -14.52 -2.68
C TRP A 49 -3.52 -16.06 -2.64
N GLU A 50 -3.59 -16.71 -3.79
CA GLU A 50 -3.48 -18.18 -3.89
C GLU A 50 -2.14 -18.70 -3.35
N GLU A 51 -1.04 -18.00 -3.64
CA GLU A 51 0.29 -18.33 -3.09
C GLU A 51 0.41 -18.06 -1.57
N SER A 52 -0.47 -17.22 -1.02
CA SER A 52 -0.52 -16.84 0.39
C SER A 52 -1.29 -17.84 1.27
N ASP A 53 -1.84 -18.90 0.67
CA ASP A 53 -2.59 -19.95 1.39
C ASP A 53 -1.68 -20.87 2.22
N GLY A 54 -2.30 -21.66 3.10
CA GLY A 54 -1.64 -22.65 3.94
C GLY A 54 -1.04 -22.08 5.23
N ILE A 55 -1.56 -20.96 5.73
CA ILE A 55 -1.20 -20.41 7.03
C ILE A 55 -2.03 -21.06 8.14
N GLY A 56 -1.48 -21.14 9.36
CA GLY A 56 -2.18 -21.73 10.49
C GLY A 56 -3.35 -20.90 11.02
N GLU A 57 -4.23 -21.52 11.81
CA GLU A 57 -5.43 -20.88 12.36
C GLU A 57 -5.13 -19.68 13.26
N LEU A 58 -3.97 -19.67 13.93
CA LEU A 58 -3.50 -18.59 14.79
C LEU A 58 -2.72 -17.48 14.03
N CYS A 59 -2.55 -17.64 12.72
CA CYS A 59 -1.72 -16.77 11.89
C CYS A 59 -2.56 -15.88 10.97
N ARG A 60 -2.11 -14.66 10.70
CA ARG A 60 -2.78 -13.72 9.78
C ARG A 60 -1.78 -12.95 8.93
N TRP A 61 -2.16 -12.63 7.70
CA TRP A 61 -1.42 -11.68 6.88
C TRP A 61 -1.71 -10.25 7.32
N GLY A 62 -0.67 -9.42 7.42
CA GLY A 62 -0.76 -7.97 7.51
C GLY A 62 -0.84 -7.39 6.10
N ILE A 63 -1.94 -6.71 5.80
CA ILE A 63 -2.25 -6.20 4.46
C ILE A 63 -2.19 -4.68 4.50
N PHE A 64 -1.33 -4.09 3.67
CA PHE A 64 -1.16 -2.63 3.58
C PHE A 64 -1.19 -2.20 2.12
N LEU A 65 -1.33 -0.90 1.87
CA LEU A 65 -1.26 -0.30 0.53
C LEU A 65 0.08 0.41 0.32
N THR A 66 0.44 1.29 1.24
CA THR A 66 1.73 1.99 1.30
C THR A 66 2.18 2.07 2.75
N ASN A 67 3.47 2.32 2.99
CA ASN A 67 4.05 2.44 4.32
C ASN A 67 5.05 3.62 4.38
N HIS A 68 5.92 3.62 5.39
CA HIS A 68 6.92 4.66 5.61
C HIS A 68 8.20 4.50 4.76
N ASP A 69 8.25 3.48 3.91
CA ASP A 69 9.33 3.18 2.99
C ASP A 69 8.91 3.40 1.54
N SER A 70 9.74 2.94 0.60
CA SER A 70 9.44 2.97 -0.82
C SER A 70 8.56 1.79 -1.24
N VAL A 71 7.80 2.00 -2.32
CA VAL A 71 7.12 0.93 -3.05
C VAL A 71 8.16 0.20 -3.88
N ASP A 72 8.37 -1.08 -3.59
CA ASP A 72 9.27 -1.95 -4.34
C ASP A 72 8.53 -2.63 -5.50
N LEU A 73 9.03 -2.42 -6.72
CA LEU A 73 8.51 -3.03 -7.95
C LEU A 73 8.98 -4.47 -8.14
N PHE A 74 9.93 -4.96 -7.32
CA PHE A 74 10.43 -6.33 -7.34
C PHE A 74 9.30 -7.37 -7.25
N PHE A 75 8.26 -7.10 -6.44
CA PHE A 75 7.17 -8.05 -6.20
C PHE A 75 6.10 -8.10 -7.30
N LEU A 76 6.26 -7.34 -8.37
CA LEU A 76 5.47 -7.52 -9.58
C LEU A 76 6.24 -8.49 -10.47
N SER A 77 5.65 -9.62 -10.88
CA SER A 77 6.35 -10.52 -11.81
C SER A 77 6.23 -10.07 -13.27
N ASP A 78 5.21 -9.27 -13.57
CA ASP A 78 4.89 -8.79 -14.91
C ASP A 78 5.58 -7.45 -15.18
N ASP A 79 6.50 -7.42 -16.16
CA ASP A 79 7.26 -6.24 -16.52
C ASP A 79 6.40 -5.10 -17.10
N TYR A 80 5.27 -5.43 -17.74
CA TYR A 80 4.31 -4.42 -18.18
C TYR A 80 3.66 -3.75 -16.96
N LYS A 81 3.24 -4.52 -15.95
CA LYS A 81 2.68 -3.96 -14.71
C LYS A 81 3.69 -3.12 -13.94
N LYS A 82 4.95 -3.58 -13.85
CA LYS A 82 6.05 -2.79 -13.25
C LYS A 82 6.19 -1.45 -13.93
N LYS A 83 6.36 -1.47 -15.26
CA LYS A 83 6.58 -0.26 -16.06
C LYS A 83 5.39 0.69 -15.93
N LYS A 84 4.17 0.16 -16.03
CA LYS A 84 2.95 0.95 -15.89
C LYS A 84 2.87 1.66 -14.53
N LEU A 85 3.10 0.93 -13.43
CA LEU A 85 3.07 1.53 -12.09
C LEU A 85 4.22 2.54 -11.90
N ALA A 86 5.41 2.28 -12.43
CA ALA A 86 6.54 3.21 -12.38
C ALA A 86 6.28 4.52 -13.14
N ASP A 87 5.65 4.41 -14.31
CA ASP A 87 5.39 5.54 -15.22
C ASP A 87 4.11 6.32 -14.85
N GLU A 88 3.18 5.73 -14.08
CA GLU A 88 1.92 6.37 -13.66
C GLU A 88 2.22 7.73 -13.01
N GLY A 89 1.71 8.82 -13.58
CA GLY A 89 1.95 10.18 -13.05
C GLY A 89 3.43 10.60 -12.97
N GLY A 90 4.37 9.85 -13.57
CA GLY A 90 5.81 10.07 -13.47
C GLY A 90 6.37 9.75 -12.07
N LEU A 91 5.83 8.75 -11.37
CA LEU A 91 6.25 8.38 -10.01
C LEU A 91 7.75 8.08 -9.90
N MET A 92 8.29 7.28 -10.82
CA MET A 92 9.71 6.92 -10.80
C MET A 92 10.60 8.14 -11.00
N ASP A 93 10.27 9.03 -11.94
CA ASP A 93 11.07 10.23 -12.21
C ASP A 93 11.01 11.24 -11.06
N LYS A 94 9.87 11.35 -10.38
CA LYS A 94 9.66 12.34 -9.31
C LYS A 94 10.13 11.86 -7.94
N PHE A 95 9.97 10.57 -7.67
CA PHE A 95 10.12 10.00 -6.33
C PHE A 95 10.95 8.71 -6.28
N GLY A 96 11.55 8.31 -7.41
CA GLY A 96 12.50 7.21 -7.48
C GLY A 96 13.91 7.64 -7.10
N HIS A 97 14.75 6.65 -6.79
CA HIS A 97 16.19 6.82 -6.67
C HIS A 97 16.88 6.22 -7.90
N GLU A 98 17.93 6.89 -8.39
CA GLU A 98 18.68 6.44 -9.56
C GLU A 98 19.21 5.01 -9.36
N GLY A 99 19.00 4.14 -10.35
CA GLY A 99 19.40 2.74 -10.28
C GLY A 99 18.56 1.84 -9.36
N SER A 100 17.51 2.38 -8.72
CA SER A 100 16.58 1.58 -7.90
C SER A 100 15.35 1.14 -8.69
N SER A 101 14.75 0.01 -8.29
CA SER A 101 13.43 -0.45 -8.77
C SER A 101 12.33 -0.08 -7.79
N SER A 102 12.43 1.10 -7.15
CA SER A 102 11.47 1.54 -6.14
C SER A 102 11.27 3.05 -6.15
N PHE A 103 10.12 3.51 -5.68
CA PHE A 103 9.83 4.94 -5.50
C PHE A 103 9.15 5.22 -4.16
N ALA A 104 9.40 6.37 -3.55
CA ALA A 104 8.79 6.77 -2.28
C ALA A 104 7.53 7.60 -2.54
N ALA A 105 6.38 6.95 -2.63
CA ALA A 105 5.11 7.62 -2.90
C ALA A 105 4.00 7.18 -1.96
N ARG A 106 3.25 8.17 -1.46
CA ARG A 106 1.98 7.95 -0.76
C ARG A 106 0.93 7.40 -1.72
N LEU A 107 -0.09 6.73 -1.17
CA LEU A 107 -1.20 6.18 -1.96
C LEU A 107 -1.84 7.26 -2.85
N SER A 108 -2.02 8.47 -2.31
CA SER A 108 -2.60 9.54 -3.11
C SER A 108 -1.75 9.95 -4.31
N GLU A 109 -0.42 9.78 -4.31
CA GLU A 109 0.38 10.05 -5.51
C GLU A 109 0.14 9.00 -6.59
N ILE A 110 0.07 7.73 -6.18
CA ILE A 110 -0.22 6.60 -7.07
C ILE A 110 -1.60 6.74 -7.69
N CYS A 111 -2.59 7.21 -6.92
CA CYS A 111 -3.93 7.48 -7.40
C CYS A 111 -4.06 8.80 -8.18
N ILE A 112 -2.97 9.56 -8.35
CA ILE A 112 -2.97 10.93 -8.91
C ILE A 112 -3.97 11.84 -8.13
N GLY A 113 -4.22 11.48 -6.87
CA GLY A 113 -5.18 12.02 -5.90
C GLY A 113 -6.59 12.10 -6.40
N ASN A 114 -6.97 11.15 -7.25
CA ASN A 114 -8.36 10.82 -7.44
C ASN A 114 -8.88 10.09 -6.18
N PRO A 115 -9.82 10.68 -5.43
CA PRO A 115 -10.36 10.07 -4.20
C PRO A 115 -11.12 8.77 -4.46
N GLU A 116 -11.71 8.57 -5.65
CA GLU A 116 -12.39 7.32 -6.01
C GLU A 116 -11.40 6.17 -6.17
N LYS A 117 -10.23 6.43 -6.77
CA LYS A 117 -9.13 5.45 -6.86
C LYS A 117 -8.58 5.08 -5.48
N ILE A 118 -8.45 6.07 -4.59
CA ILE A 118 -8.00 5.82 -3.20
C ILE A 118 -9.03 4.96 -2.47
N LEU A 119 -10.31 5.33 -2.55
CA LEU A 119 -11.41 4.57 -1.94
C LEU A 119 -11.47 3.13 -2.47
N TRP A 120 -11.31 2.95 -3.79
CA TRP A 120 -11.25 1.63 -4.41
C TRP A 120 -10.09 0.79 -3.87
N ALA A 121 -8.89 1.38 -3.69
CA ALA A 121 -7.75 0.67 -3.13
C ALA A 121 -8.01 0.23 -1.67
N PHE A 122 -8.67 1.07 -0.87
CA PHE A 122 -9.13 0.70 0.48
C PHE A 122 -10.15 -0.43 0.46
N GLN A 123 -11.10 -0.45 -0.50
CA GLN A 123 -12.02 -1.58 -0.67
C GLN A 123 -11.26 -2.87 -0.92
N GLN A 124 -10.28 -2.87 -1.85
CA GLN A 124 -9.47 -4.06 -2.12
C GLN A 124 -8.69 -4.52 -0.87
N GLN A 125 -8.14 -3.58 -0.09
CA GLN A 125 -7.47 -3.90 1.17
C GLN A 125 -8.44 -4.52 2.20
N PHE A 126 -9.67 -4.01 2.27
CA PHE A 126 -10.63 -4.43 3.28
C PHE A 126 -11.37 -5.73 2.93
N ASP A 127 -11.53 -6.04 1.66
CA ASP A 127 -12.17 -7.26 1.18
C ASP A 127 -11.29 -8.52 1.38
N LEU A 128 -9.98 -8.34 1.56
CA LEU A 128 -9.04 -9.46 1.73
C LEU A 128 -8.98 -9.96 3.20
N PRO A 129 -8.91 -11.28 3.44
CA PRO A 129 -8.80 -11.85 4.78
C PRO A 129 -7.44 -11.53 5.41
N GLY A 130 -7.43 -10.80 6.52
CA GLY A 130 -6.18 -10.43 7.18
C GLY A 130 -6.36 -9.26 8.13
N VAL A 131 -5.23 -8.69 8.56
CA VAL A 131 -5.17 -7.49 9.39
C VAL A 131 -4.85 -6.30 8.49
N PRO A 132 -5.81 -5.42 8.17
CA PRO A 132 -5.53 -4.22 7.39
C PRO A 132 -4.69 -3.22 8.20
N ILE A 133 -3.63 -2.69 7.58
CA ILE A 133 -2.73 -1.69 8.16
C ILE A 133 -2.83 -0.42 7.30
N ILE A 134 -3.23 0.68 7.94
CA ILE A 134 -3.37 1.98 7.29
C ILE A 134 -2.16 2.83 7.65
N TYR A 135 -1.44 3.30 6.64
CA TYR A 135 -0.40 4.30 6.83
C TYR A 135 -1.00 5.69 6.96
N TYR A 136 -0.60 6.43 8.01
CA TYR A 136 -1.21 7.69 8.40
C TYR A 136 -1.27 8.69 7.23
N GLY A 137 -2.40 9.37 7.09
CA GLY A 137 -2.65 10.30 6.01
C GLY A 137 -3.24 9.67 4.76
N ASN A 138 -3.18 8.35 4.56
CA ASN A 138 -3.85 7.73 3.41
C ASN A 138 -5.38 7.90 3.50
N GLU A 139 -5.93 7.89 4.71
CA GLU A 139 -7.35 8.07 5.01
C GLU A 139 -7.89 9.45 4.65
N ILE A 140 -7.02 10.46 4.54
CA ILE A 140 -7.36 11.80 4.06
C ILE A 140 -6.83 12.07 2.65
N GLY A 141 -6.16 11.10 2.01
CA GLY A 141 -5.57 11.29 0.69
C GLY A 141 -4.34 12.21 0.71
N MET A 142 -3.54 12.15 1.78
CA MET A 142 -2.34 12.97 1.93
C MET A 142 -1.33 12.69 0.81
N ARG A 143 -0.81 13.77 0.22
CA ARG A 143 0.21 13.76 -0.83
C ARG A 143 1.63 13.72 -0.25
N ASN A 144 2.62 13.45 -1.09
CA ASN A 144 4.02 13.48 -0.66
C ASN A 144 4.38 14.85 -0.07
N ALA A 145 5.29 14.83 0.89
CA ALA A 145 5.84 16.04 1.49
C ALA A 145 6.53 16.90 0.43
N LYS A 146 6.26 18.20 0.45
CA LYS A 146 7.01 19.18 -0.34
C LYS A 146 8.29 19.51 0.42
N LEU A 147 9.41 19.05 -0.10
CA LEU A 147 10.73 19.27 0.47
C LEU A 147 11.40 20.47 -0.21
N ASN A 148 12.11 21.29 0.57
CA ASN A 148 12.80 22.48 0.05
C ASN A 148 14.04 22.12 -0.77
N ASN A 149 14.65 20.98 -0.47
CA ASN A 149 15.81 20.44 -1.16
C ASN A 149 15.56 18.96 -1.47
N SER A 150 16.27 18.42 -2.45
CA SER A 150 16.29 16.97 -2.66
C SER A 150 16.75 16.27 -1.38
N PRO A 151 15.98 15.32 -0.84
CA PRO A 151 16.34 14.66 0.39
C PRO A 151 17.54 13.74 0.18
N THR A 152 18.30 13.49 1.26
CA THR A 152 19.33 12.45 1.25
C THR A 152 18.70 11.06 1.29
N ASP A 153 17.62 10.91 2.08
CA ASP A 153 16.76 9.72 2.06
C ASP A 153 15.47 10.07 1.32
N PHE A 154 15.29 9.56 0.09
CA PHE A 154 14.08 9.82 -0.70
C PHE A 154 12.77 9.39 -0.01
N ARG A 155 12.82 8.52 1.01
CA ARG A 155 11.65 8.17 1.83
C ARG A 155 11.14 9.33 2.70
N GLU A 156 11.91 10.41 2.85
CA GLU A 156 11.43 11.66 3.46
C GLU A 156 10.18 12.21 2.76
N TYR A 157 9.99 11.95 1.45
CA TYR A 157 8.77 12.31 0.74
C TYR A 157 7.51 11.71 1.36
N VAL A 158 7.57 10.49 1.91
CA VAL A 158 6.39 9.83 2.48
C VAL A 158 6.24 10.10 3.98
N ARG A 159 7.21 10.74 4.65
CA ARG A 159 7.26 10.93 6.11
C ARG A 159 6.89 12.36 6.57
N GLY A 160 6.18 13.11 5.73
CA GLY A 160 5.72 14.47 6.05
C GLY A 160 4.78 14.54 7.26
N ASN A 161 4.66 15.73 7.85
CA ASN A 161 3.72 15.97 8.95
C ASN A 161 2.28 15.68 8.52
N PHE A 162 1.48 15.17 9.44
CA PHE A 162 0.06 14.94 9.19
C PHE A 162 -0.70 16.25 9.00
N ASP A 163 -1.58 16.30 7.99
CA ASP A 163 -2.40 17.47 7.68
C ASP A 163 -3.67 17.50 8.55
N TRP A 164 -3.52 18.05 9.76
CA TRP A 164 -4.63 18.21 10.69
C TRP A 164 -5.71 19.15 10.16
N ASP A 165 -5.37 20.15 9.35
CA ASP A 165 -6.33 21.10 8.82
C ASP A 165 -7.26 20.44 7.81
N ASP A 166 -6.71 19.58 6.94
CA ASP A 166 -7.51 18.79 6.01
C ASP A 166 -8.33 17.72 6.72
N ALA A 167 -7.75 16.98 7.67
CA ALA A 167 -8.48 16.02 8.49
C ALA A 167 -9.68 16.66 9.21
N ASN A 168 -9.50 17.84 9.82
CA ASN A 168 -10.56 18.56 10.49
C ASN A 168 -11.68 19.04 9.56
N LYS A 169 -11.37 19.31 8.28
CA LYS A 169 -12.39 19.59 7.26
C LYS A 169 -13.14 18.32 6.88
N GLN A 170 -12.41 17.24 6.59
CA GLN A 170 -13.00 15.97 6.18
C GLN A 170 -13.89 15.35 7.27
N ILE A 171 -13.55 15.49 8.56
CA ILE A 171 -14.42 15.05 9.67
C ILE A 171 -15.81 15.70 9.59
N LYS A 172 -15.90 16.96 9.17
CA LYS A 172 -17.16 17.73 9.12
C LYS A 172 -17.96 17.49 7.85
N ASP A 173 -17.35 16.94 6.81
CA ASP A 173 -17.96 16.64 5.52
C ASP A 173 -18.33 15.14 5.44
N PRO A 174 -19.62 14.77 5.49
CA PRO A 174 -20.05 13.38 5.40
C PRO A 174 -19.59 12.67 4.13
N ASP A 175 -19.39 13.39 3.03
CA ASP A 175 -19.01 12.84 1.73
C ASP A 175 -17.49 12.79 1.53
N SER A 176 -16.71 13.17 2.55
CA SER A 176 -15.25 13.15 2.50
C SER A 176 -14.67 11.75 2.34
N LEU A 177 -13.43 11.69 1.84
CA LEU A 177 -12.69 10.44 1.72
C LEU A 177 -12.56 9.73 3.08
N LEU A 178 -12.24 10.48 4.13
CA LEU A 178 -12.13 9.98 5.50
C LEU A 178 -13.42 9.31 5.98
N ASN A 179 -14.56 9.97 5.80
CA ASN A 179 -15.85 9.42 6.24
C ASN A 179 -16.27 8.21 5.40
N LYS A 180 -16.01 8.22 4.09
CA LYS A 180 -16.24 7.06 3.22
C LYS A 180 -15.39 5.84 3.60
N ILE A 181 -14.11 6.05 3.93
CA ILE A 181 -13.24 4.97 4.42
C ILE A 181 -13.72 4.45 5.78
N ARG A 182 -14.16 5.35 6.68
CA ARG A 182 -14.77 4.95 7.95
C ARG A 182 -16.00 4.05 7.73
N GLU A 183 -16.86 4.36 6.76
CA GLU A 183 -17.99 3.50 6.43
C GLU A 183 -17.57 2.12 5.92
N LEU A 184 -16.51 2.03 5.13
CA LEU A 184 -15.97 0.73 4.69
C LEU A 184 -15.50 -0.11 5.87
N ILE A 185 -14.81 0.51 6.83
CA ILE A 185 -14.35 -0.18 8.05
C ILE A 185 -15.54 -0.70 8.86
N LEU A 186 -16.62 0.07 8.98
CA LEU A 186 -17.82 -0.32 9.72
C LEU A 186 -18.63 -1.44 9.04
N LYS A 187 -18.43 -1.67 7.74
CA LYS A 187 -19.13 -2.72 6.97
C LYS A 187 -18.37 -4.05 6.91
N ARG A 188 -17.10 -4.07 7.34
CA ARG A 188 -16.24 -5.26 7.39
C ARG A 188 -16.56 -6.14 8.59
#